data_AF-A0A832AUG6-F1
#
_entry.id   AF-A0A832AUG6-F1
#
_cell.length_a   1.000
_cell.length_b   1.000
_cell.length_c   1.000
_cell.angle_alpha   90.00
_cell.angle_beta   90.00
_cell.angle_gamma   90.00
#
_symmetry.space_group_name_H-M   'P 1'
#
loop_
_entity.id
_entity.type
_entity.pdbx_description
1 polymer ?
#
loop_
_entity_poly.entity_id
_entity_poly.type
_entity_poly.pdbx_seq_one_letter_code
_entity_poly.pdbx_strand_id
1 'polypeptide(L)'
;VPHYLGLAVPGAFFIGLLLGFNRLSKDSEIDAFLAGGIGLHQLARPVVVLSVVFALFAASVFGFFQPYARHAYRAIVHTVKSTNVYYLAEAGVFMNMGNRTIVLDRVNRDQQRFGHIFIYRDFAARGHKTTTARDGFLIDRGPGKAPLLQMSDGLELRVRPPRKNQPANVVRDAQITIFDRIETLLGKDSDSALRPRGKDPRELTLVELWQNRNNNLEKMTSNEIKAELYDRLVRIMMIPLLPFLAIPFALSQRRSHRSYRFASAVILLVAFNEIIHHAKRAVALDKLPPIAAQGIPISIFAAIALWSFYRATFTLSQDRMEPYWDRLNDIFRAVWLRMKTLKRAWA
;
A
#
# COMPACT_ATOMS: atom_id res chain seq x y z
N VAL A 1 9.49 5.74 -2.23
CA VAL A 1 9.34 7.00 -1.46
C VAL A 1 7.94 7.64 -1.60
N PRO A 2 7.36 7.88 -2.80
CA PRO A 2 6.09 8.62 -2.93
C PRO A 2 4.87 7.98 -2.23
N HIS A 3 4.85 6.65 -2.08
CA HIS A 3 3.75 5.96 -1.40
C HIS A 3 3.64 6.28 0.10
N TYR A 4 4.77 6.46 0.79
CA TYR A 4 4.80 6.78 2.21
C TYR A 4 4.57 8.27 2.47
N LEU A 5 4.92 9.13 1.51
CA LEU A 5 4.61 10.56 1.56
C LEU A 5 3.11 10.80 1.77
N GLY A 6 2.25 9.93 1.22
CA GLY A 6 0.81 10.11 1.32
C GLY A 6 0.21 9.99 2.72
N LEU A 7 0.90 9.31 3.63
CA LEU A 7 0.56 9.27 5.06
C LEU A 7 1.41 10.24 5.87
N ALA A 8 2.68 10.41 5.48
CA ALA A 8 3.62 11.24 6.20
C ALA A 8 3.32 12.74 6.09
N VAL A 9 2.87 13.25 4.93
CA VAL A 9 2.64 14.68 4.73
C VAL A 9 1.52 15.23 5.65
N PRO A 10 0.30 14.66 5.67
CA PRO A 10 -0.74 15.14 6.59
C PRO A 10 -0.35 14.96 8.06
N GLY A 11 0.32 13.85 8.40
CA GLY A 11 0.77 13.58 9.77
C GLY A 11 1.83 14.57 10.26
N ALA A 12 2.88 14.81 9.46
CA ALA A 12 3.94 15.75 9.78
C ALA A 12 3.42 17.19 9.87
N PHE A 13 2.55 17.60 8.94
CA PHE A 13 1.88 18.90 8.99
C PHE A 13 1.07 19.04 10.29
N PHE A 14 0.23 18.06 10.62
CA PHE A 14 -0.59 18.07 11.83
C PHE A 14 0.23 18.13 13.11
N ILE A 15 1.28 17.32 13.22
CA ILE A 15 2.20 17.36 14.37
C ILE A 15 2.90 18.71 14.47
N GLY A 16 3.34 19.27 13.34
CA GLY A 16 3.94 20.61 13.28
C GLY A 16 2.99 21.68 13.81
N LEU A 17 1.71 21.64 13.41
CA LEU A 17 0.68 22.54 13.93
C LEU A 17 0.49 22.37 15.43
N LEU A 18 0.33 21.11 15.89
CA LEU A 18 0.13 20.84 17.31
C LEU A 18 1.31 21.35 18.15
N LEU A 19 2.55 21.09 17.72
CA LEU A 19 3.75 21.54 18.44
C LEU A 19 3.90 23.05 18.41
N GLY A 20 3.67 23.69 17.26
CA GLY A 20 3.74 25.14 17.10
C GLY A 20 2.75 25.86 18.02
N PHE A 21 1.46 25.52 17.93
CA PHE A 21 0.44 26.13 18.79
C PHE A 21 0.60 25.75 20.27
N ASN A 22 1.07 24.54 20.59
CA ASN A 22 1.36 24.16 21.97
C ASN A 22 2.52 24.99 22.54
N ARG A 23 3.54 25.30 21.73
CA ARG A 23 4.65 26.18 22.15
C ARG A 23 4.16 27.61 22.39
N LEU A 24 3.47 28.21 21.43
CA LEU A 24 2.86 29.55 21.59
C LEU A 24 1.95 29.62 22.82
N SER A 25 1.20 28.55 23.09
CA SER A 25 0.35 28.43 24.28
C SER A 25 1.14 28.26 25.57
N LYS A 26 2.31 27.62 25.54
CA LYS A 26 3.19 27.44 26.72
C LYS A 26 3.88 28.73 27.09
N ASP A 27 4.33 29.46 26.09
CA ASP A 27 5.05 30.72 26.24
C ASP A 27 4.10 31.90 26.50
N SER A 28 2.80 31.63 26.70
CA SER A 28 1.73 32.62 26.94
C SER A 28 1.56 33.65 25.82
N GLU A 29 2.11 33.40 24.63
CA GLU A 29 1.97 34.28 23.46
C GLU A 29 0.52 34.34 22.96
N ILE A 30 -0.20 33.22 23.03
CA ILE A 30 -1.62 33.17 22.65
C ILE A 30 -2.47 34.04 23.60
N ASP A 31 -2.18 33.98 24.90
CA ASP A 31 -2.84 34.84 25.89
C ASP A 31 -2.53 36.32 25.62
N ALA A 32 -1.28 36.64 25.24
CA ALA A 32 -0.87 38.00 24.88
C ALA A 32 -1.58 38.51 23.61
N PHE A 33 -1.69 37.70 22.56
CA PHE A 33 -2.44 38.05 21.36
C PHE A 33 -3.93 38.28 21.65
N LEU A 34 -4.54 37.41 22.45
CA LEU A 34 -5.95 37.56 22.86
C LEU A 34 -6.18 38.83 23.69
N ALA A 35 -5.26 39.16 24.62
CA ALA A 35 -5.31 40.40 25.39
C ALA A 35 -5.13 41.65 24.52
N GLY A 36 -4.37 41.55 23.43
CA GLY A 36 -4.23 42.59 22.41
C GLY A 36 -5.42 42.71 21.44
N GLY A 37 -6.49 41.94 21.66
CA GLY A 37 -7.70 41.96 20.82
C GLY A 37 -7.62 41.09 19.55
N ILE A 38 -6.54 40.32 19.36
CA ILE A 38 -6.38 39.42 18.22
C ILE A 38 -7.04 38.07 18.56
N GLY A 39 -8.22 37.83 18.00
CA GLY A 39 -8.98 36.60 18.21
C GLY A 39 -8.34 35.36 17.58
N LEU A 40 -8.68 34.18 18.10
CA LEU A 40 -8.12 32.90 17.64
C LEU A 40 -8.36 32.62 16.14
N HIS A 41 -9.48 33.09 15.60
CA HIS A 41 -9.78 33.00 14.17
C HIS A 41 -8.80 33.78 13.28
N GLN A 42 -8.24 34.90 13.78
CA GLN A 42 -7.24 35.68 13.06
C GLN A 42 -5.88 34.98 13.09
N LEU A 43 -5.51 34.40 14.24
CA LEU A 43 -4.31 33.56 14.38
C LEU A 43 -4.36 32.31 13.50
N ALA A 44 -5.55 31.75 13.26
CA ALA A 44 -5.73 30.57 12.41
C ALA A 44 -5.60 30.87 10.91
N ARG A 45 -5.89 32.09 10.45
CA ARG A 45 -5.87 32.47 9.01
C ARG A 45 -4.58 32.09 8.28
N PRO A 46 -3.36 32.48 8.72
CA PRO A 46 -2.13 32.16 8.00
C PRO A 46 -1.92 30.64 7.88
N VAL A 47 -2.33 29.89 8.90
CA VAL A 47 -2.19 28.43 8.93
C VAL A 47 -3.22 27.74 8.03
N VAL A 48 -4.44 28.28 7.91
CA VAL A 48 -5.45 27.80 6.97
C VAL A 48 -5.04 28.08 5.52
N VAL A 49 -4.45 29.24 5.23
CA VAL A 49 -3.88 29.51 3.91
C VAL A 49 -2.77 28.50 3.59
N LEU A 50 -1.88 28.26 4.55
CA LEU A 50 -0.82 27.26 4.41
C LEU A 50 -1.40 25.86 4.17
N SER A 51 -2.44 25.45 4.90
CA SER A 51 -3.04 24.12 4.72
C SER A 51 -3.67 23.94 3.33
N VAL A 52 -4.26 24.99 2.75
CA VAL A 52 -4.77 24.95 1.37
C VAL A 52 -3.62 24.78 0.37
N VAL A 53 -2.49 25.46 0.57
CA VAL A 53 -1.28 25.27 -0.27
C VAL A 53 -0.77 23.82 -0.17
N PHE A 54 -0.71 23.25 1.04
CA PHE A 54 -0.35 21.85 1.23
C PHE A 54 -1.37 20.88 0.60
N ALA A 55 -2.65 21.22 0.60
CA ALA A 55 -3.70 20.43 -0.04
C ALA A 55 -3.53 20.40 -1.56
N LEU A 56 -3.22 21.54 -2.18
CA LEU A 56 -2.91 21.63 -3.61
C LEU A 56 -1.66 20.82 -3.96
N PHE A 57 -0.60 20.95 -3.17
CA PHE A 57 0.61 20.14 -3.33
C PHE A 57 0.30 18.64 -3.24
N ALA A 58 -0.48 18.23 -2.23
CA ALA A 58 -0.92 16.84 -2.08
C ALA A 58 -1.79 16.37 -3.25
N ALA A 59 -2.66 17.23 -3.80
CA ALA A 59 -3.45 16.93 -4.98
C ALA A 59 -2.57 16.67 -6.21
N SER A 60 -1.51 17.45 -6.41
CA SER A 60 -0.51 17.20 -7.46
C SER A 60 0.20 15.86 -7.25
N VAL A 61 0.61 15.56 -6.01
CA VAL A 61 1.31 14.30 -5.67
C VAL A 61 0.40 13.08 -5.89
N PHE A 62 -0.81 13.08 -5.33
CA PHE A 62 -1.75 11.96 -5.44
C PHE A 62 -2.37 11.85 -6.83
N GLY A 63 -2.52 12.97 -7.52
CA GLY A 63 -3.15 13.02 -8.83
C GLY A 63 -2.23 12.58 -9.96
N PHE A 64 -0.95 12.94 -9.91
CA PHE A 64 -0.02 12.73 -11.03
C PHE A 64 1.25 11.97 -10.61
N PHE A 65 2.01 12.48 -9.64
CA PHE A 65 3.33 11.93 -9.32
C PHE A 65 3.28 10.49 -8.79
N GLN A 66 2.37 10.20 -7.85
CA GLN A 66 2.24 8.88 -7.23
C GLN A 66 1.86 7.79 -8.26
N PRO A 67 0.85 7.98 -9.14
CA PRO A 67 0.53 7.03 -10.21
C PRO A 67 1.72 6.66 -11.10
N TYR A 68 2.43 7.66 -11.62
CA TYR A 68 3.60 7.44 -12.48
C TYR A 68 4.74 6.76 -11.73
N ALA A 69 5.04 7.22 -10.52
CA ALA A 69 6.09 6.62 -9.69
C ALA A 69 5.76 5.16 -9.33
N ARG A 70 4.48 4.81 -9.12
CA ARG A 70 4.07 3.44 -8.83
C ARG A 70 4.31 2.51 -10.03
N HIS A 71 4.01 2.97 -11.23
CA HIS A 71 4.24 2.22 -12.45
C HIS A 71 5.75 2.06 -12.71
N ALA A 72 6.52 3.15 -12.63
CA ALA A 72 7.98 3.11 -12.78
C ALA A 72 8.64 2.16 -11.75
N TYR A 73 8.21 2.21 -10.48
CA TYR A 73 8.68 1.29 -9.45
C TYR A 73 8.40 -0.18 -9.80
N ARG A 74 7.20 -0.48 -10.31
CA ARG A 74 6.86 -1.84 -10.76
C ARG A 74 7.70 -2.27 -11.94
N ALA A 75 8.00 -1.38 -12.88
CA ALA A 75 8.88 -1.68 -14.01
C ALA A 75 10.30 -2.02 -13.57
N ILE A 76 10.83 -1.28 -12.59
CA ILE A 76 12.14 -1.57 -11.99
C ILE A 76 12.10 -2.92 -11.25
N VAL A 77 11.12 -3.14 -10.37
CA VAL A 77 10.97 -4.41 -9.64
C VAL A 77 10.80 -5.59 -10.60
N HIS A 78 10.05 -5.40 -11.68
CA HIS A 78 9.88 -6.41 -12.71
C HIS A 78 11.21 -6.77 -13.35
N THR A 79 11.98 -5.76 -13.75
CA THR A 79 13.31 -5.92 -14.35
C THR A 79 14.26 -6.66 -13.40
N VAL A 80 14.32 -6.26 -12.13
CA VAL A 80 15.16 -6.93 -11.12
C VAL A 80 14.72 -8.38 -10.90
N LYS A 81 13.41 -8.65 -10.77
CA LYS A 81 12.89 -10.01 -10.58
C LYS A 81 13.13 -10.91 -11.80
N SER A 82 13.02 -10.38 -13.02
CA SER A 82 13.30 -11.15 -14.23
C SER A 82 14.79 -11.48 -14.40
N THR A 83 15.68 -10.62 -13.91
CA THR A 83 17.14 -10.82 -13.99
C THR A 83 17.65 -11.72 -12.86
N ASN A 84 17.04 -11.69 -11.67
CA ASN A 84 17.53 -12.40 -10.48
C ASN A 84 17.26 -13.92 -10.46
N VAL A 85 16.32 -14.44 -11.24
CA VAL A 85 16.07 -15.90 -11.28
C VAL A 85 17.32 -16.68 -11.71
N TYR A 86 18.17 -16.07 -12.54
CA TYR A 86 19.46 -16.63 -12.93
C TYR A 86 20.52 -16.56 -11.80
N TYR A 87 20.66 -15.41 -11.14
CA TYR A 87 21.70 -15.19 -10.13
C TYR A 87 21.43 -15.90 -8.79
N LEU A 88 20.17 -16.14 -8.45
CA LEU A 88 19.77 -16.89 -7.24
C LEU A 88 19.71 -18.41 -7.46
N ALA A 89 19.99 -18.91 -8.66
CA ALA A 89 20.04 -20.34 -8.90
C ALA A 89 21.28 -20.95 -8.20
N GLU A 90 21.02 -21.83 -7.24
CA GLU A 90 22.03 -22.63 -6.54
C GLU A 90 22.07 -24.04 -7.14
N ALA A 91 23.29 -24.60 -7.21
CA ALA A 91 23.51 -25.94 -7.71
C ALA A 91 22.79 -26.97 -6.82
N GLY A 92 22.02 -27.87 -7.43
CA GLY A 92 21.30 -28.94 -6.73
C GLY A 92 20.04 -28.51 -5.97
N VAL A 93 19.61 -27.25 -6.06
CA VAL A 93 18.41 -26.76 -5.37
C VAL A 93 17.17 -26.82 -6.27
N PHE A 94 16.07 -27.34 -5.75
CA PHE A 94 14.77 -27.34 -6.42
C PHE A 94 14.13 -25.96 -6.35
N MET A 95 14.12 -25.25 -7.47
CA MET A 95 13.46 -23.95 -7.59
C MET A 95 12.03 -24.13 -8.11
N ASN A 96 11.04 -23.78 -7.28
CA ASN A 96 9.63 -23.83 -7.67
C ASN A 96 9.13 -22.45 -8.13
N MET A 97 8.57 -22.38 -9.34
CA MET A 97 8.02 -21.19 -9.99
C MET A 97 6.58 -21.43 -10.43
N GLY A 98 5.68 -21.61 -9.46
CA GLY A 98 4.25 -21.80 -9.71
C GLY A 98 3.96 -23.21 -10.22
N ASN A 99 3.82 -23.36 -11.53
CA ASN A 99 3.57 -24.65 -12.17
C ASN A 99 4.83 -25.28 -12.79
N ARG A 100 6.01 -24.71 -12.52
CA ARG A 100 7.29 -25.16 -13.06
C ARG A 100 8.30 -25.38 -11.95
N THR A 101 8.97 -26.52 -11.94
CA THR A 101 10.10 -26.82 -11.06
C THR A 101 11.36 -26.92 -11.92
N ILE A 102 12.42 -26.24 -11.53
CA ILE A 102 13.71 -26.23 -12.23
C ILE A 102 14.78 -26.70 -11.26
N VAL A 103 15.65 -27.60 -11.73
CA VAL A 103 16.85 -28.05 -11.02
C VAL A 103 18.02 -27.92 -11.99
N LEU A 104 19.11 -27.35 -11.49
CA LEU A 104 20.37 -27.22 -12.20
C LEU A 104 21.44 -27.87 -11.32
N ASP A 105 22.01 -28.99 -11.76
CA ASP A 105 22.97 -29.75 -10.95
C ASP A 105 24.35 -29.07 -10.96
N ARG A 106 24.82 -28.63 -12.13
CA ARG A 106 26.08 -27.90 -12.27
C ARG A 106 25.82 -26.50 -12.80
N VAL A 107 26.41 -25.50 -12.15
CA VAL A 107 26.28 -24.08 -12.53
C VAL A 107 27.67 -23.47 -12.65
N ASN A 108 28.08 -23.09 -13.87
CA ASN A 108 29.27 -22.28 -14.11
C ASN A 108 28.83 -20.87 -14.52
N ARG A 109 28.94 -19.93 -13.58
CA ARG A 109 28.44 -18.55 -13.75
C ARG A 109 29.28 -17.72 -14.70
N ASP A 110 30.60 -17.97 -14.74
CA ASP A 110 31.54 -17.21 -15.58
C ASP A 110 31.32 -17.51 -17.07
N GLN A 111 30.97 -18.77 -17.38
CA GLN A 111 30.72 -19.21 -18.76
C GLN A 111 29.23 -19.21 -19.15
N GLN A 112 28.33 -18.82 -18.23
CA GLN A 112 26.87 -18.94 -18.39
C GLN A 112 26.41 -20.35 -18.83
N ARG A 113 27.10 -21.39 -18.34
CA ARG A 113 26.84 -22.79 -18.68
C ARG A 113 26.23 -23.54 -17.50
N PHE A 114 25.29 -24.42 -17.81
CA PHE A 114 24.67 -25.32 -16.85
C PHE A 114 24.80 -26.77 -17.32
N GLY A 115 24.99 -27.67 -16.36
CA GLY A 115 24.99 -29.10 -16.59
C GLY A 115 23.84 -29.78 -15.87
N HIS A 116 23.31 -30.84 -16.48
CA HIS A 116 22.21 -31.66 -16.00
C HIS A 116 21.01 -30.83 -15.55
N ILE A 117 20.31 -30.32 -16.56
CA ILE A 117 19.14 -29.48 -16.39
C ILE A 117 17.91 -30.38 -16.30
N PHE A 118 17.08 -30.16 -15.28
CA PHE A 118 15.79 -30.80 -15.13
C PHE A 118 14.71 -29.74 -14.99
N ILE A 119 13.71 -29.78 -15.87
CA ILE A 119 12.57 -28.87 -15.85
C ILE A 119 11.29 -29.71 -15.86
N TYR A 120 10.51 -29.59 -14.79
CA TYR A 120 9.17 -30.14 -14.72
C TYR A 120 8.14 -29.01 -14.87
N ARG A 121 7.14 -29.20 -15.72
CA ARG A 121 6.01 -28.27 -15.90
C ARG A 121 4.70 -29.02 -15.77
N ASP A 122 3.86 -28.58 -14.84
CA ASP A 122 2.52 -29.10 -14.63
C ASP A 122 1.49 -28.21 -15.34
N PHE A 123 0.64 -28.81 -16.17
CA PHE A 123 -0.48 -28.13 -16.83
C PHE A 123 -1.83 -28.59 -16.29
N ALA A 124 -1.85 -29.13 -15.06
CA ALA A 124 -3.04 -29.61 -14.36
C ALA A 124 -3.88 -30.54 -15.25
N ALA A 125 -5.08 -30.12 -15.64
CA ALA A 125 -6.00 -30.90 -16.48
C ALA A 125 -5.47 -31.22 -17.89
N ARG A 126 -4.34 -30.62 -18.33
CA ARG A 126 -3.69 -30.88 -19.63
C ARG A 126 -2.45 -31.77 -19.54
N GLY A 127 -2.17 -32.35 -18.37
CA GLY A 127 -1.05 -33.26 -18.14
C GLY A 127 0.25 -32.53 -17.74
N HIS A 128 1.38 -33.21 -17.84
CA HIS A 128 2.68 -32.66 -17.44
C HIS A 128 3.74 -32.85 -18.52
N LYS A 129 4.77 -32.01 -18.45
CA LYS A 129 5.93 -32.02 -19.35
C LYS A 129 7.21 -32.01 -18.52
N THR A 130 8.07 -32.97 -18.76
CA THR A 130 9.39 -33.07 -18.14
C THR A 130 10.44 -32.93 -19.22
N THR A 131 11.32 -31.96 -19.08
CA THR A 131 12.44 -31.73 -20.00
C THR A 131 13.73 -31.95 -19.24
N THR A 132 14.61 -32.81 -19.76
CA THR A 132 15.96 -33.00 -19.24
C THR A 132 16.98 -32.73 -20.33
N ALA A 133 18.12 -32.15 -19.95
CA ALA A 133 19.19 -31.85 -20.89
C ALA A 133 20.56 -31.99 -20.23
N ARG A 134 21.56 -32.43 -21.00
CA ARG A 134 22.93 -32.57 -20.51
C ARG A 134 23.60 -31.23 -20.30
N ASP A 135 23.50 -30.36 -21.31
CA ASP A 135 24.15 -29.07 -21.33
C ASP A 135 23.12 -27.96 -21.57
N GLY A 136 23.37 -26.79 -21.02
CA GLY A 136 22.64 -25.61 -21.41
C GLY A 136 23.44 -24.34 -21.26
N PHE A 137 23.06 -23.36 -22.05
CA PHE A 137 23.68 -22.06 -22.15
C PHE A 137 22.61 -20.99 -21.97
N LEU A 138 22.92 -19.98 -21.17
CA LEU A 138 22.03 -18.85 -21.00
C LEU A 138 22.33 -17.76 -22.02
N ILE A 139 21.29 -17.30 -22.72
CA ILE A 139 21.34 -16.16 -23.62
C ILE A 139 20.57 -15.02 -22.95
N ASP A 140 21.30 -14.00 -22.49
CA ASP A 140 20.68 -12.77 -22.02
C ASP A 140 20.07 -12.01 -23.21
N ARG A 141 18.80 -11.60 -23.06
CA ARG A 141 18.06 -10.86 -24.11
C ARG A 141 17.99 -9.36 -23.82
N GLY A 142 18.72 -8.89 -22.82
CA GLY A 142 18.78 -7.50 -22.39
C GLY A 142 17.82 -7.20 -21.23
N PRO A 143 17.90 -5.96 -20.70
CA PRO A 143 17.21 -5.58 -19.48
C PRO A 143 15.68 -5.74 -19.58
N GLY A 144 15.11 -6.46 -18.61
CA GLY A 144 13.65 -6.63 -18.45
C GLY A 144 13.02 -7.75 -19.28
N LYS A 145 13.81 -8.47 -20.08
CA LYS A 145 13.36 -9.68 -20.78
C LYS A 145 13.85 -10.92 -20.03
N ALA A 146 13.00 -11.94 -19.91
CA ALA A 146 13.44 -13.21 -19.35
C ALA A 146 14.57 -13.80 -20.21
N PRO A 147 15.69 -14.24 -19.61
CA PRO A 147 16.79 -14.85 -20.34
C PRO A 147 16.34 -16.16 -20.98
N LEU A 148 16.98 -16.53 -22.06
CA LEU A 148 16.65 -17.72 -22.83
C LEU A 148 17.66 -18.81 -22.48
N LEU A 149 17.17 -19.93 -21.93
CA LEU A 149 17.95 -21.13 -21.69
C LEU A 149 17.91 -21.97 -22.95
N GLN A 150 19.02 -22.01 -23.66
CA GLN A 150 19.25 -22.95 -24.73
C GLN A 150 19.79 -24.24 -24.13
N MET A 151 19.07 -25.34 -24.32
CA MET A 151 19.43 -26.66 -23.81
C MET A 151 19.83 -27.53 -24.99
N SER A 152 20.88 -28.33 -24.80
CA SER A 152 21.41 -29.24 -25.81
C SER A 152 21.47 -30.67 -25.28
N ASP A 153 21.37 -31.64 -26.19
CA ASP A 153 21.43 -33.08 -25.91
C ASP A 153 20.46 -33.50 -24.79
N GLY A 154 19.16 -33.41 -25.09
CA GLY A 154 18.12 -33.64 -24.11
C GLY A 154 16.91 -34.39 -24.63
N LEU A 155 16.02 -34.72 -23.69
CA LEU A 155 14.74 -35.33 -23.99
C LEU A 155 13.61 -34.57 -23.31
N GLU A 156 12.47 -34.57 -23.97
CA GLU A 156 11.23 -34.01 -23.48
C GLU A 156 10.18 -35.11 -23.43
N LEU A 157 9.75 -35.44 -22.22
CA LEU A 157 8.64 -36.34 -21.96
C LEU A 157 7.37 -35.51 -21.72
N ARG A 158 6.39 -35.67 -22.60
CA ARG A 158 5.07 -35.05 -22.45
C ARG A 158 4.01 -36.11 -22.20
N VAL A 159 3.37 -36.03 -21.05
CA VAL A 159 2.31 -36.96 -20.65
C VAL A 159 0.98 -36.24 -20.74
N ARG A 160 0.11 -36.70 -21.63
CA ARG A 160 -1.24 -36.15 -21.81
C ARG A 160 -2.22 -36.79 -20.82
N PRO A 161 -3.27 -36.07 -20.41
CA PRO A 161 -4.33 -36.65 -19.58
C PRO A 161 -5.07 -37.74 -20.38
N PRO A 162 -5.60 -38.78 -19.70
CA PRO A 162 -6.40 -39.80 -20.36
C PRO A 162 -7.62 -39.17 -21.04
N ARG A 163 -7.96 -39.64 -22.26
CA ARG A 163 -9.18 -39.20 -22.95
C ARG A 163 -10.40 -39.59 -22.11
N LYS A 164 -11.39 -38.70 -21.98
CA LYS A 164 -12.62 -38.87 -21.18
C LYS A 164 -13.40 -40.18 -21.43
N ASN A 165 -13.16 -40.86 -22.56
CA ASN A 165 -13.87 -42.08 -22.97
C ASN A 165 -12.95 -43.32 -23.10
N GLN A 166 -11.76 -43.34 -22.50
CA GLN A 166 -10.89 -44.53 -22.47
C GLN A 166 -10.89 -45.18 -21.07
N PRO A 167 -10.91 -46.52 -20.98
CA PRO A 167 -10.86 -47.21 -19.70
C PRO A 167 -9.55 -46.89 -18.97
N ALA A 168 -9.60 -46.87 -17.63
CA ALA A 168 -8.50 -46.46 -16.74
C ALA A 168 -7.18 -47.25 -16.89
N ASN A 169 -7.17 -48.31 -17.70
CA ASN A 169 -6.02 -49.17 -17.99
C ASN A 169 -5.32 -48.88 -19.33
N VAL A 170 -5.72 -47.85 -20.08
CA VAL A 170 -5.01 -47.45 -21.31
C VAL A 170 -3.82 -46.58 -20.94
N VAL A 171 -2.63 -47.01 -21.39
CA VAL A 171 -1.33 -46.34 -21.23
C VAL A 171 -1.48 -44.85 -21.45
N ARG A 172 -1.05 -44.04 -20.48
CA ARG A 172 -1.01 -42.57 -20.62
C ARG A 172 -0.27 -42.25 -21.92
N ASP A 173 -0.90 -41.50 -22.82
CA ASP A 173 -0.25 -41.02 -24.05
C ASP A 173 1.01 -40.21 -23.66
N ALA A 174 2.15 -40.89 -23.69
CA ALA A 174 3.46 -40.36 -23.36
C ALA A 174 4.23 -40.17 -24.66
N GLN A 175 4.48 -38.92 -25.01
CA GLN A 175 5.27 -38.56 -26.17
C GLN A 175 6.67 -38.19 -25.69
N ILE A 176 7.67 -38.93 -26.16
CA ILE A 176 9.08 -38.61 -25.93
C ILE A 176 9.60 -37.91 -27.19
N THR A 177 10.19 -36.73 -27.01
CA THR A 177 10.86 -35.98 -28.07
C THR A 177 12.32 -35.83 -27.68
N ILE A 178 13.22 -36.40 -28.48
CA ILE A 178 14.67 -36.21 -28.32
C ILE A 178 15.03 -34.96 -29.13
N PHE A 179 15.83 -34.07 -28.55
CA PHE A 179 16.26 -32.84 -29.21
C PHE A 179 17.76 -32.65 -29.07
N ASP A 180 18.38 -32.21 -30.17
CA ASP A 180 19.77 -31.75 -30.15
C ASP A 180 19.85 -30.34 -29.53
N ARG A 181 18.84 -29.50 -29.80
CA ARG A 181 18.73 -28.15 -29.26
C ARG A 181 17.27 -27.74 -29.05
N ILE A 182 16.97 -27.22 -27.87
CA ILE A 182 15.67 -26.59 -27.57
C ILE A 182 15.88 -25.34 -26.74
N GLU A 183 14.99 -24.37 -26.92
CA GLU A 183 15.06 -23.10 -26.22
C GLU A 183 13.85 -22.93 -25.31
N THR A 184 14.11 -22.56 -24.05
CA THR A 184 13.06 -22.27 -23.08
C THR A 184 13.38 -20.99 -22.33
N LEU A 185 12.37 -20.20 -22.01
CA LEU A 185 12.56 -18.99 -21.22
C LEU A 185 12.86 -19.37 -19.77
N LEU A 186 13.95 -18.90 -19.20
CA LEU A 186 14.28 -19.07 -17.79
C LEU A 186 13.61 -17.95 -16.98
N GLY A 187 12.28 -18.07 -16.83
CA GLY A 187 11.43 -17.09 -16.16
C GLY A 187 9.96 -17.50 -16.23
N LYS A 188 9.07 -16.72 -15.61
CA LYS A 188 7.62 -16.94 -15.72
C LYS A 188 7.21 -16.69 -17.18
N ASP A 189 6.58 -17.70 -17.81
CA ASP A 189 6.07 -17.59 -19.19
C ASP A 189 5.13 -16.37 -19.27
N SER A 190 5.48 -15.39 -20.11
CA SER A 190 4.67 -14.33 -20.76
C SER A 190 3.60 -13.51 -20.00
N ASP A 191 3.04 -13.96 -18.88
CA ASP A 191 2.18 -13.16 -17.98
C ASP A 191 2.96 -12.10 -17.19
N SER A 192 4.29 -12.19 -17.26
CA SER A 192 5.25 -11.18 -16.82
C SER A 192 5.95 -10.53 -18.02
N ALA A 193 5.24 -10.27 -19.12
CA ALA A 193 5.58 -9.07 -19.89
C ALA A 193 5.23 -7.87 -19.01
N LEU A 194 6.06 -6.82 -19.00
CA LEU A 194 5.72 -5.59 -18.31
C LEU A 194 4.35 -5.11 -18.84
N ARG A 195 3.29 -5.32 -18.05
CA ARG A 195 1.95 -4.92 -18.47
C ARG A 195 1.91 -3.41 -18.66
N PRO A 196 1.15 -2.90 -19.65
CA PRO A 196 0.97 -1.47 -19.81
C PRO A 196 0.34 -0.86 -18.55
N ARG A 197 0.61 0.44 -18.34
CA ARG A 197 0.02 1.24 -17.25
C ARG A 197 -1.52 1.19 -17.36
N GLY A 198 -2.18 1.24 -16.22
CA GLY A 198 -3.65 1.41 -16.16
C GLY A 198 -4.44 0.13 -15.92
N LYS A 199 -3.77 -0.99 -15.59
CA LYS A 199 -4.42 -2.23 -15.11
C LYS A 199 -4.52 -2.34 -13.57
N ASP A 200 -4.18 -1.28 -12.83
CA ASP A 200 -4.29 -1.17 -11.37
C ASP A 200 -4.83 0.21 -10.98
N PRO A 201 -5.81 0.34 -10.05
CA PRO A 201 -6.45 1.64 -9.82
C PRO A 201 -5.43 2.68 -9.32
N ARG A 202 -4.40 2.20 -8.63
CA ARG A 202 -3.33 3.02 -8.04
C ARG A 202 -2.36 3.58 -9.08
N GLU A 203 -2.39 3.09 -10.32
CA GLU A 203 -1.59 3.58 -11.45
C GLU A 203 -2.35 4.60 -12.32
N LEU A 204 -3.65 4.78 -12.08
CA LEU A 204 -4.46 5.76 -12.77
C LEU A 204 -4.29 7.14 -12.12
N THR A 205 -4.25 8.18 -12.96
CA THR A 205 -4.25 9.58 -12.50
C THR A 205 -5.61 9.96 -11.94
N LEU A 206 -5.69 11.08 -11.19
CA LEU A 206 -6.98 11.54 -10.66
C LEU A 206 -7.99 11.83 -11.79
N VAL A 207 -7.52 12.34 -12.92
CA VAL A 207 -8.34 12.63 -14.10
C VAL A 207 -8.83 11.33 -14.75
N GLU A 208 -7.95 10.34 -14.92
CA GLU A 208 -8.32 9.03 -15.45
C GLU A 208 -9.32 8.29 -14.53
N LEU A 209 -9.14 8.39 -13.22
CA LEU A 209 -10.07 7.84 -12.23
C LEU A 209 -11.45 8.51 -12.31
N TRP A 210 -11.49 9.82 -12.50
CA TRP A 210 -12.74 10.56 -12.65
C TRP A 210 -13.50 10.18 -13.93
N GLN A 211 -12.77 10.09 -15.05
CA GLN A 211 -13.35 9.72 -16.35
C GLN A 211 -13.85 8.28 -16.36
N ASN A 212 -13.09 7.34 -15.80
CA ASN A 212 -13.43 5.91 -15.79
C ASN A 212 -14.28 5.48 -14.60
N ARG A 213 -14.75 6.40 -13.75
CA ARG A 213 -15.44 6.08 -12.49
C ARG A 213 -16.66 5.15 -12.67
N ASN A 214 -17.35 5.23 -13.81
CA ASN A 214 -18.55 4.44 -14.10
C ASN A 214 -18.30 3.27 -15.08
N ASN A 215 -17.08 3.11 -15.57
CA ASN A 215 -16.74 2.08 -16.55
C ASN A 215 -16.10 0.88 -15.83
N ASN A 216 -16.48 -0.32 -16.22
CA ASN A 216 -15.74 -1.52 -15.84
C ASN A 216 -14.57 -1.68 -16.81
N LEU A 217 -13.35 -1.74 -16.29
CA LEU A 217 -12.16 -2.05 -17.08
C LEU A 217 -11.89 -3.56 -17.01
N GLU A 218 -11.19 -4.08 -18.01
CA GLU A 218 -10.94 -5.52 -18.24
C GLU A 218 -10.44 -6.31 -17.00
N LYS A 219 -9.80 -5.64 -16.03
CA LYS A 219 -9.29 -6.27 -14.79
C LYS A 219 -9.80 -5.63 -13.49
N MET A 220 -10.81 -4.75 -13.57
CA MET A 220 -11.10 -3.81 -12.48
C MET A 220 -12.58 -3.44 -12.46
N THR A 221 -13.19 -3.51 -11.29
CA THR A 221 -14.59 -3.11 -11.14
C THR A 221 -14.72 -1.59 -11.04
N SER A 222 -15.87 -1.04 -11.43
CA SER A 222 -16.21 0.38 -11.22
C SER A 222 -16.02 0.79 -9.75
N ASN A 223 -16.32 -0.10 -8.80
CA ASN A 223 -16.20 0.18 -7.38
C ASN A 223 -14.75 0.27 -6.91
N GLU A 224 -13.83 -0.52 -7.47
CA GLU A 224 -12.38 -0.36 -7.18
C GLU A 224 -11.86 1.01 -7.64
N ILE A 225 -12.33 1.49 -8.80
CA ILE A 225 -11.97 2.81 -9.34
C ILE A 225 -12.55 3.92 -8.45
N LYS A 226 -13.83 3.82 -8.08
CA LYS A 226 -14.47 4.77 -7.16
C LYS A 226 -13.79 4.77 -5.79
N ALA A 227 -13.46 3.61 -5.24
CA ALA A 227 -12.79 3.49 -3.94
C ALA A 227 -11.44 4.22 -3.92
N GLU A 228 -10.66 4.11 -5.00
CA GLU A 228 -9.38 4.81 -5.16
C GLU A 228 -9.57 6.32 -5.33
N LEU A 229 -10.54 6.72 -6.16
CA LEU A 229 -10.87 8.14 -6.39
C LEU A 229 -11.25 8.85 -5.08
N TYR A 230 -12.20 8.27 -4.34
CA TYR A 230 -12.69 8.85 -3.09
C TYR A 230 -11.62 8.82 -1.99
N ASP A 231 -10.78 7.77 -1.89
CA ASP A 231 -9.64 7.74 -0.95
C ASP A 231 -8.67 8.91 -1.19
N ARG A 232 -8.36 9.22 -2.46
CA ARG A 232 -7.48 10.36 -2.78
C ARG A 232 -8.16 11.69 -2.48
N LEU A 233 -9.42 11.87 -2.87
CA LEU A 233 -10.17 13.09 -2.59
C LEU A 233 -10.30 13.34 -1.08
N VAL A 234 -10.62 12.31 -0.30
CA VAL A 234 -10.71 12.41 1.16
C VAL A 234 -9.37 12.82 1.77
N ARG A 235 -8.25 12.23 1.33
CA ARG A 235 -6.91 12.60 1.82
C ARG A 235 -6.53 14.04 1.48
N ILE A 236 -6.92 14.54 0.32
CA ILE A 236 -6.68 15.93 -0.08
C ILE A 236 -7.55 16.87 0.77
N MET A 237 -8.84 16.57 0.90
CA MET A 237 -9.81 17.39 1.65
C MET A 237 -9.58 17.37 3.16
N MET A 238 -8.92 16.33 3.68
CA MET A 238 -8.54 16.24 5.09
C MET A 238 -7.51 17.30 5.49
N ILE A 239 -6.55 17.63 4.62
CA ILE A 239 -5.45 18.57 4.93
C ILE A 239 -5.95 19.96 5.35
N PRO A 240 -6.88 20.62 4.64
CA PRO A 240 -7.39 21.93 5.05
C PRO A 240 -8.23 21.87 6.33
N LEU A 241 -8.70 20.69 6.75
CA LEU A 241 -9.42 20.49 8.01
C LEU A 241 -8.47 20.36 9.22
N LEU A 242 -7.20 20.04 8.99
CA LEU A 242 -6.22 19.80 10.04
C LEU A 242 -5.98 20.99 10.97
N PRO A 243 -5.88 22.26 10.51
CA PRO A 243 -5.75 23.40 11.42
C PRO A 243 -6.93 23.53 12.39
N PHE A 244 -8.15 23.31 11.89
CA PHE A 244 -9.36 23.38 12.71
C PHE A 244 -9.40 22.31 13.79
N LEU A 245 -8.77 21.16 13.55
CA LEU A 245 -8.59 20.14 14.58
C LEU A 245 -7.37 20.42 15.48
N ALA A 246 -6.24 20.85 14.92
CA ALA A 246 -4.99 20.98 15.66
C ALA A 246 -5.03 22.09 16.70
N ILE A 247 -5.51 23.28 16.31
CA ILE A 247 -5.53 24.48 17.16
C ILE A 247 -6.26 24.22 18.49
N PRO A 248 -7.54 23.79 18.52
CA PRO A 248 -8.27 23.60 19.77
C PRO A 248 -7.70 22.49 20.67
N PHE A 249 -6.99 21.51 20.10
CA PHE A 249 -6.36 20.45 20.88
C PHE A 249 -4.94 20.82 21.37
N ALA A 250 -4.27 21.77 20.70
CA ALA A 250 -2.98 22.30 21.10
C ALA A 250 -3.09 23.34 22.23
N LEU A 251 -4.18 24.10 22.27
CA LEU A 251 -4.52 25.04 23.33
C LEU A 251 -4.93 24.28 24.59
N SER A 252 -4.09 24.24 25.63
CA SER A 252 -4.50 23.68 26.92
C SER A 252 -4.59 24.76 27.99
N GLN A 253 -5.59 24.62 28.85
CA GLN A 253 -5.71 25.42 30.07
C GLN A 253 -4.67 24.98 31.11
N ARG A 254 -4.24 25.92 31.97
CA ARG A 254 -2.98 25.93 32.73
C ARG A 254 -2.78 24.87 33.83
N ARG A 255 -3.61 23.83 34.00
CA ARG A 255 -3.41 22.83 35.07
C ARG A 255 -3.63 21.37 34.62
N SER A 256 -2.56 20.58 34.70
CA SER A 256 -2.48 19.10 34.71
C SER A 256 -2.91 18.26 33.47
N HIS A 257 -3.87 18.66 32.63
CA HIS A 257 -4.42 17.78 31.58
C HIS A 257 -3.88 18.01 30.14
N ARG A 258 -2.74 18.71 29.99
CA ARG A 258 -2.17 19.22 28.71
C ARG A 258 -1.74 18.13 27.72
N SER A 259 -1.23 16.99 28.18
CA SER A 259 -0.73 15.91 27.31
C SER A 259 -1.85 15.08 26.67
N TYR A 260 -3.03 15.02 27.30
CA TYR A 260 -4.11 14.14 26.87
C TYR A 260 -4.83 14.64 25.62
N ARG A 261 -5.07 15.95 25.50
CA ARG A 261 -5.65 16.55 24.28
C ARG A 261 -4.74 16.37 23.08
N PHE A 262 -3.43 16.60 23.27
CA PHE A 262 -2.45 16.38 22.22
C PHE A 262 -2.47 14.92 21.74
N ALA A 263 -2.43 13.96 22.68
CA ALA A 263 -2.48 12.55 22.35
C ALA A 263 -3.80 12.14 21.68
N SER A 264 -4.93 12.66 22.15
CA SER A 264 -6.24 12.34 21.57
C SER A 264 -6.42 12.89 20.17
N ALA A 265 -5.86 14.06 19.87
CA ALA A 265 -5.84 14.63 18.52
C ALA A 265 -5.09 13.72 17.54
N VAL A 266 -3.92 13.21 17.96
CA VAL A 266 -3.13 12.26 17.16
C VAL A 266 -3.88 10.94 17.00
N ILE A 267 -4.49 10.40 18.07
CA ILE A 267 -5.30 9.17 17.99
C ILE A 267 -6.48 9.36 17.02
N LEU A 268 -7.16 10.50 17.06
CA LEU A 268 -8.28 10.80 16.17
C LEU A 268 -7.81 10.86 14.71
N LEU A 269 -6.66 11.47 14.44
CA LEU A 269 -6.04 11.51 13.11
C LEU A 269 -5.71 10.10 12.59
N VAL A 270 -5.11 9.26 13.44
CA VAL A 270 -4.73 7.88 13.10
C VAL A 270 -5.98 7.03 12.88
N ALA A 271 -6.95 7.10 13.80
CA ALA A 271 -8.22 6.40 13.69
C ALA A 271 -8.95 6.77 12.41
N PHE A 272 -8.99 8.05 12.04
CA PHE A 272 -9.56 8.50 10.78
C PHE A 272 -8.85 7.87 9.58
N ASN A 273 -7.52 7.87 9.54
CA ASN A 273 -6.75 7.26 8.44
C ASN A 273 -7.01 5.75 8.32
N GLU A 274 -7.05 5.04 9.44
CA GLU A 274 -7.36 3.60 9.45
C GLU A 274 -8.78 3.32 8.99
N ILE A 275 -9.77 4.11 9.45
CA ILE A 275 -11.16 4.01 8.99
C ILE A 275 -11.23 4.16 7.47
N ILE A 276 -10.58 5.18 6.90
CA ILE A 276 -10.57 5.40 5.44
C ILE A 276 -9.86 4.26 4.69
N HIS A 277 -8.77 3.73 5.25
CA HIS A 277 -8.04 2.60 4.66
C HIS A 277 -8.87 1.31 4.64
N HIS A 278 -9.59 1.01 5.72
CA HIS A 278 -10.51 -0.11 5.80
C HIS A 278 -11.76 0.11 4.93
N ALA A 279 -12.31 1.32 4.90
CA ALA A 279 -13.43 1.69 4.04
C ALA A 279 -13.10 1.49 2.56
N LYS A 280 -11.92 1.93 2.11
CA LYS A 280 -11.45 1.70 0.74
C LYS A 280 -11.44 0.22 0.37
N ARG A 281 -10.94 -0.64 1.27
CA ARG A 281 -10.92 -2.09 1.07
C ARG A 281 -12.33 -2.67 1.02
N ALA A 282 -13.25 -2.20 1.86
CA ALA A 282 -14.64 -2.65 1.87
C ALA A 282 -15.37 -2.30 0.56
N VAL A 283 -15.15 -1.09 0.03
CA VAL A 283 -15.71 -0.67 -1.27
C VAL A 283 -15.11 -1.47 -2.42
N ALA A 284 -13.79 -1.71 -2.40
CA ALA A 284 -13.12 -2.52 -3.41
C ALA A 284 -13.60 -3.98 -3.44
N LEU A 285 -14.15 -4.48 -2.33
CA LEU A 285 -14.74 -5.83 -2.21
C LEU A 285 -16.26 -5.84 -2.44
N ASP A 286 -16.82 -4.77 -3.01
CA ASP A 286 -18.26 -4.59 -3.27
C ASP A 286 -19.17 -4.74 -2.03
N LYS A 287 -18.61 -4.54 -0.82
CA LYS A 287 -19.39 -4.68 0.44
C LYS A 287 -20.19 -3.44 0.80
N LEU A 288 -19.71 -2.26 0.42
CA LEU A 288 -20.32 -0.98 0.78
C LEU A 288 -20.25 0.02 -0.39
N PRO A 289 -21.25 0.91 -0.53
CA PRO A 289 -21.19 1.96 -1.54
C PRO A 289 -20.09 2.98 -1.19
N PRO A 290 -19.38 3.53 -2.20
CA PRO A 290 -18.25 4.45 -1.98
C PRO A 290 -18.60 5.68 -1.14
N ILE A 291 -19.76 6.27 -1.40
CA ILE A 291 -20.23 7.49 -0.71
C ILE A 291 -20.45 7.23 0.78
N ALA A 292 -21.07 6.11 1.14
CA ALA A 292 -21.32 5.79 2.54
C ALA A 292 -20.01 5.43 3.26
N ALA A 293 -19.18 4.58 2.64
CA ALA A 293 -17.97 4.08 3.27
C ALA A 293 -16.91 5.17 3.51
N GLN A 294 -16.76 6.11 2.58
CA GLN A 294 -15.68 7.11 2.64
C GLN A 294 -16.20 8.54 2.85
N GLY A 295 -17.40 8.88 2.34
CA GLY A 295 -18.01 10.20 2.48
C GLY A 295 -18.54 10.48 3.88
N ILE A 296 -19.11 9.50 4.56
CA ILE A 296 -19.61 9.68 5.94
C ILE A 296 -18.44 9.96 6.91
N PRO A 297 -17.35 9.17 6.94
CA PRO A 297 -16.24 9.44 7.85
C PRO A 297 -15.60 10.82 7.65
N ILE A 298 -15.40 11.29 6.41
CA ILE A 298 -14.83 12.63 6.19
C ILE A 298 -15.79 13.73 6.65
N SER A 299 -17.09 13.55 6.48
CA SER A 299 -18.11 14.51 6.94
C SER A 299 -18.13 14.59 8.46
N ILE A 300 -18.04 13.45 9.15
CA ILE A 300 -17.93 13.38 10.61
C ILE A 300 -16.63 14.04 11.08
N PHE A 301 -15.50 13.74 10.44
CA PHE A 301 -14.20 14.33 10.76
C PHE A 301 -14.23 15.86 10.59
N ALA A 302 -14.80 16.35 9.48
CA ALA A 302 -14.97 17.78 9.23
C ALA A 302 -15.87 18.44 10.30
N ALA A 303 -16.98 17.80 10.65
CA ALA A 303 -17.88 18.28 11.70
C ALA A 303 -17.17 18.39 13.05
N ILE A 304 -16.39 17.37 13.46
CA ILE A 304 -15.61 17.38 14.70
C ILE A 304 -14.56 18.50 14.67
N ALA A 305 -13.80 18.61 13.58
CA ALA A 305 -12.76 19.62 13.43
C ALA A 305 -13.34 21.04 13.54
N LEU A 306 -14.35 21.35 12.73
CA LEU A 306 -15.00 22.67 12.72
C LEU A 306 -15.69 22.99 14.03
N TRP A 307 -16.38 22.02 14.64
CA TRP A 307 -17.05 22.21 15.92
C TRP A 307 -16.07 22.45 17.07
N SER A 308 -14.97 21.69 17.10
CA SER A 308 -13.91 21.89 18.10
C SER A 308 -13.27 23.27 17.98
N PHE A 309 -13.04 23.74 16.75
CA PHE A 309 -12.52 25.08 16.48
C PHE A 309 -13.51 26.19 16.88
N TYR A 310 -14.78 26.01 16.51
CA TYR A 310 -15.86 26.94 16.86
C TYR A 310 -15.95 27.11 18.38
N ARG A 311 -15.94 26.00 19.12
CA ARG A 311 -15.96 26.04 20.59
C ARG A 311 -14.75 26.76 21.17
N ALA A 312 -13.55 26.48 20.68
CA ALA A 312 -12.35 27.16 21.16
C ALA A 312 -12.33 28.66 20.86
N THR A 313 -13.03 29.11 19.82
CA THR A 313 -13.04 30.52 19.41
C THR A 313 -14.13 31.33 20.11
N PHE A 314 -15.33 30.78 20.26
CA PHE A 314 -16.53 31.56 20.63
C PHE A 314 -17.15 31.19 21.98
N THR A 315 -16.76 30.08 22.61
CA THR A 315 -17.32 29.69 23.91
C THR A 315 -16.26 29.67 25.00
N LEU A 316 -16.45 30.49 26.05
CA LEU A 316 -15.66 30.54 27.30
C LEU A 316 -15.90 29.31 28.22
N SER A 317 -16.44 28.20 27.72
CA SER A 317 -17.00 27.17 28.59
C SER A 317 -15.92 26.29 29.24
N GLN A 318 -16.06 26.06 30.55
CA GLN A 318 -15.54 24.87 31.23
C GLN A 318 -15.87 23.63 30.39
N ASP A 319 -14.86 22.82 30.13
CA ASP A 319 -14.90 21.81 29.09
C ASP A 319 -15.81 20.64 29.48
N ARG A 320 -17.03 20.59 28.91
CA ARG A 320 -17.99 19.48 29.10
C ARG A 320 -17.41 18.09 28.78
N MET A 321 -16.26 18.00 28.09
CA MET A 321 -15.60 16.75 27.75
C MET A 321 -14.59 16.28 28.81
N GLU A 322 -14.22 17.10 29.81
CA GLU A 322 -13.37 16.68 30.94
C GLU A 322 -13.78 15.33 31.55
N PRO A 323 -15.05 15.11 31.95
CA PRO A 323 -15.44 13.84 32.57
C PRO A 323 -15.34 12.62 31.64
N TYR A 324 -15.46 12.81 30.32
CA TYR A 324 -15.29 11.72 29.36
C TYR A 324 -13.82 11.37 29.16
N TRP A 325 -12.95 12.38 29.10
CA TRP A 325 -11.51 12.19 29.01
C TRP A 325 -10.92 11.57 30.28
N ASP A 326 -11.43 11.94 31.46
CA ASP A 326 -11.02 11.35 32.72
C ASP A 326 -11.40 9.85 32.80
N ARG A 327 -12.60 9.46 32.36
CA ARG A 327 -12.98 8.05 32.26
C ARG A 327 -12.09 7.25 31.29
N LEU A 328 -11.74 7.84 30.15
CA LEU A 328 -10.83 7.22 29.18
C LEU A 328 -9.43 7.04 29.78
N ASN A 329 -8.96 7.99 30.57
CA ASN A 329 -7.69 7.94 31.27
C ASN A 329 -7.68 6.88 32.37
N ASP A 330 -8.77 6.72 33.13
CA ASP A 330 -8.89 5.65 34.13
C ASP A 330 -8.80 4.27 33.48
N ILE A 331 -9.44 4.09 32.31
CA ILE A 331 -9.34 2.87 31.52
C ILE A 331 -7.89 2.65 31.04
N PHE A 332 -7.26 3.68 30.47
CA PHE A 332 -5.86 3.58 30.00
C PHE A 332 -4.87 3.30 31.14
N ARG A 333 -5.04 3.93 32.31
CA ARG A 333 -4.24 3.67 33.51
C ARG A 333 -4.46 2.26 34.02
N ALA A 334 -5.70 1.78 34.06
CA ALA A 334 -6.00 0.41 34.46
C ALA A 334 -5.35 -0.62 33.51
N VAL A 335 -5.39 -0.37 32.21
CA VAL A 335 -4.76 -1.21 31.19
C VAL A 335 -3.22 -1.16 31.29
N TRP A 336 -2.64 0.02 31.48
CA TRP A 336 -1.19 0.19 31.64
C TRP A 336 -0.66 -0.44 32.94
N LEU A 337 -1.39 -0.31 34.05
CA LEU A 337 -1.05 -0.96 35.31
C LEU A 337 -1.15 -2.48 35.17
N ARG A 338 -2.19 -3.02 34.50
CA ARG A 338 -2.30 -4.46 34.19
C ARG A 338 -1.17 -4.97 33.29
N MET A 339 -0.71 -4.19 32.31
CA MET A 339 0.45 -4.55 31.51
C MET A 339 1.75 -4.52 32.31
N LYS A 340 1.89 -3.58 33.26
CA LYS A 340 3.07 -3.45 34.12
C LYS A 340 3.15 -4.59 35.15
N THR A 341 2.02 -5.06 35.67
CA THR A 341 1.97 -6.24 36.55
C THR A 341 2.29 -7.52 35.78
N LEU A 342 1.78 -7.68 34.55
CA LEU A 342 2.14 -8.81 33.68
C LEU A 342 3.64 -8.83 33.34
N LYS A 343 4.26 -7.67 33.11
CA LYS A 343 5.70 -7.57 32.83
C LYS A 343 6.58 -7.90 34.04
N ARG A 344 6.06 -7.76 35.26
CA ARG A 344 6.72 -8.18 36.52
C ARG A 344 6.44 -9.64 36.89
N ALA A 345 5.47 -10.29 36.27
CA ALA A 345 5.20 -11.71 36.44
C ALA A 345 6.01 -12.60 35.48
N TRP A 346 6.71 -11.98 34.51
CA TRP A 346 7.55 -12.62 33.49
C TRP A 346 9.05 -12.31 33.66
N ALA A 347 9.42 -11.53 34.68
CA ALA A 347 10.78 -11.28 35.13
C ALA A 347 10.91 -11.83 36.54
#